data_AF-A0A220VDW3-F1
#
_entry.id   AF-A0A220VDW3-F1
#
_cell.length_a   1.000
_cell.length_b   1.000
_cell.length_c   1.000
_cell.angle_alpha   90.00
_cell.angle_beta   90.00
_cell.angle_gamma   90.00
#
_symmetry.space_group_name_H-M   'P 1'
#
loop_
_entity.id
_entity.type
_entity.pdbx_description
1 polymer ?
#
loop_
_entity_poly.entity_id
_entity_poly.type
_entity_poly.pdbx_seq_one_letter_code
_entity_poly.pdbx_strand_id
1 'polypeptide(L)'
;MNLNEMKHHGKHLITILSKMKDVCVSKYPNKILKIDDTPKYKKTHKEILKRLIELSLEFEIPREALFSKKMIKQLIEWAWLDEYDQTNLPVLIQSWRFDIVYKSVRNILEQN
;
A
#
# COMPACT_ATOMS: atom_id res chain seq x y z
N MET A 1 -27.95 -7.02 12.04
CA MET A 1 -27.11 -8.22 12.29
C MET A 1 -27.79 -9.40 11.61
N ASN A 2 -27.08 -10.19 10.78
CA ASN A 2 -27.67 -11.29 10.02
C ASN A 2 -28.04 -12.45 10.98
N LEU A 3 -29.31 -12.88 10.98
CA LEU A 3 -29.82 -13.92 11.88
C LEU A 3 -29.20 -15.30 11.60
N ASN A 4 -28.82 -15.57 10.36
CA ASN A 4 -28.21 -16.85 9.98
C ASN A 4 -26.79 -16.97 10.53
N GLU A 5 -26.01 -15.89 10.43
CA GLU A 5 -24.66 -15.79 11.01
C GLU A 5 -24.68 -16.01 12.52
N MET A 6 -25.65 -15.42 13.22
CA MET A 6 -25.77 -15.57 14.66
C MET A 6 -26.06 -17.02 15.07
N LYS A 7 -26.94 -17.70 14.34
CA LYS A 7 -27.31 -19.10 14.62
C LYS A 7 -26.14 -20.05 14.40
N HIS A 8 -25.38 -19.86 13.32
CA HIS A 8 -24.30 -20.78 12.95
C HIS A 8 -22.96 -20.47 13.62
N HIS A 9 -22.62 -19.18 13.81
CA HIS A 9 -21.29 -18.76 14.25
C HIS A 9 -21.25 -18.07 15.61
N GLY A 10 -22.40 -17.72 16.20
CA GLY A 10 -22.47 -16.97 17.47
C GLY A 10 -21.72 -17.63 18.62
N LYS A 11 -21.91 -18.94 18.84
CA LYS A 11 -21.20 -19.70 19.89
C LYS A 11 -19.68 -19.74 19.66
N HIS A 12 -19.26 -19.83 18.41
CA HIS A 12 -17.85 -19.88 18.04
C HIS A 12 -17.17 -18.54 18.32
N LEU A 13 -17.79 -17.42 17.92
CA LEU A 13 -17.29 -16.07 18.20
C LEU A 13 -17.14 -15.81 19.70
N ILE A 14 -18.12 -16.20 20.53
CA ILE A 14 -18.04 -16.08 21.99
C ILE A 14 -16.84 -16.87 22.53
N THR A 15 -16.63 -18.08 22.03
CA THR A 15 -15.50 -18.93 22.47
C THR A 15 -14.16 -18.31 22.12
N ILE A 16 -14.02 -17.74 20.91
CA ILE A 16 -12.80 -17.05 20.52
C ILE A 16 -12.60 -15.82 21.44
N LEU A 17 -13.63 -15.01 21.66
CA LEU A 17 -13.53 -13.82 22.51
C LEU A 17 -13.12 -14.16 23.95
N SER A 18 -13.66 -15.24 24.53
CA SER A 18 -13.24 -15.71 25.85
C SER A 18 -11.76 -16.07 25.86
N LYS A 19 -11.26 -16.79 24.84
CA LYS A 19 -9.84 -17.13 24.72
C LYS A 19 -8.94 -15.90 24.55
N MET A 20 -9.42 -14.85 23.85
CA MET A 20 -8.64 -13.64 23.64
C MET A 20 -8.41 -12.84 24.94
N LYS A 21 -9.35 -12.88 25.89
CA LYS A 21 -9.22 -12.15 27.18
C LYS A 21 -8.02 -12.61 28.02
N ASP A 22 -7.62 -13.86 27.85
CA ASP A 22 -6.52 -14.48 28.61
C ASP A 22 -5.17 -14.38 27.87
N VAL A 23 -5.13 -13.77 26.69
CA VAL A 23 -3.89 -13.60 25.93
C VAL A 23 -3.04 -12.51 26.56
N CYS A 24 -1.79 -12.85 26.92
CA CYS A 24 -0.83 -11.87 27.41
C CYS A 24 -0.56 -10.78 26.37
N VAL A 25 -0.45 -9.52 26.80
CA VAL A 25 -0.18 -8.35 25.94
C VAL A 25 1.11 -8.53 25.12
N SER A 26 2.10 -9.29 25.63
CA SER A 26 3.33 -9.60 24.89
C SER A 26 3.12 -10.48 23.65
N LYS A 27 1.97 -11.16 23.54
CA LYS A 27 1.58 -11.99 22.39
C LYS A 27 0.67 -11.24 21.41
N TYR A 28 0.40 -9.96 21.65
CA TYR A 28 -0.44 -9.19 20.73
C TYR A 28 0.30 -9.01 19.41
N PRO A 29 -0.41 -9.07 18.27
CA PRO A 29 0.20 -8.74 17.00
C PRO A 29 0.65 -7.28 17.03
N ASN A 30 1.66 -6.97 16.21
CA ASN A 30 2.09 -5.60 16.01
C ASN A 30 0.92 -4.74 15.52
N LYS A 31 0.85 -3.51 16.02
CA LYS A 31 -0.18 -2.57 15.59
C LYS A 31 0.02 -2.28 14.10
N ILE A 32 -1.01 -2.52 13.31
CA ILE A 32 -1.00 -2.18 11.89
C ILE A 32 -0.88 -0.66 11.76
N LEU A 33 0.25 -0.19 11.24
CA LEU A 33 0.47 1.22 10.96
C LEU A 33 -0.10 1.53 9.57
N LYS A 34 -1.05 2.46 9.52
CA LYS A 34 -1.62 2.91 8.26
C LYS A 34 -0.74 4.01 7.66
N ILE A 35 -0.01 3.67 6.60
CA ILE A 35 0.91 4.61 5.92
C ILE A 35 0.18 5.86 5.42
N ASP A 36 -1.08 5.70 4.96
CA ASP A 36 -1.92 6.78 4.43
C ASP A 36 -2.09 7.98 5.37
N ASP A 37 -2.01 7.74 6.69
CA ASP A 37 -2.23 8.76 7.71
C ASP A 37 -0.97 9.57 8.04
N THR A 38 0.19 9.17 7.48
CA THR A 38 1.44 9.90 7.69
C THR A 38 1.50 11.16 6.80
N PRO A 39 1.95 12.31 7.33
CA PRO A 39 2.11 13.52 6.52
C PRO A 39 3.14 13.32 5.39
N LYS A 40 4.16 12.49 5.66
CA LYS A 40 5.17 12.04 4.69
C LYS A 40 4.53 11.36 3.47
N TYR A 41 3.55 10.46 3.67
CA TYR A 41 2.84 9.78 2.59
C TYR A 41 2.10 10.76 1.68
N LYS A 42 1.30 11.68 2.26
CA LYS A 42 0.52 12.64 1.47
C LYS A 42 1.41 13.55 0.61
N LYS A 43 2.56 13.96 1.15
CA LYS A 43 3.55 14.75 0.41
C LYS A 43 4.15 13.93 -0.74
N THR A 44 4.70 12.76 -0.43
CA THR A 44 5.34 11.85 -1.40
C THR A 44 4.38 11.45 -2.53
N HIS A 45 3.14 11.10 -2.19
CA HIS A 45 2.11 10.78 -3.19
C HIS A 45 1.84 11.96 -4.13
N LYS A 46 1.76 13.20 -3.62
CA LYS A 46 1.55 14.37 -4.47
C LYS A 46 2.74 14.63 -5.40
N GLU A 47 3.96 14.47 -4.89
CA GLU A 47 5.19 14.66 -5.67
C GLU A 47 5.31 13.61 -6.79
N ILE A 48 5.09 12.33 -6.47
CA ILE A 48 5.09 11.24 -7.46
C ILE A 48 3.98 11.46 -8.50
N LEU A 49 2.76 11.81 -8.06
CA LEU A 49 1.65 12.08 -8.97
C LEU A 49 2.00 13.21 -9.94
N LYS A 50 2.59 14.31 -9.45
CA LYS A 50 3.01 15.43 -10.29
C LYS A 50 4.03 14.96 -11.34
N ARG A 51 5.05 14.21 -10.92
CA ARG A 51 6.09 13.73 -11.84
C ARG A 51 5.55 12.75 -12.89
N LEU A 52 4.62 11.88 -12.52
CA LEU A 52 3.96 10.98 -13.47
C LEU A 52 3.09 11.72 -14.51
N ILE A 53 2.47 12.84 -14.12
CA ILE A 53 1.73 13.68 -15.07
C ILE A 53 2.70 14.35 -16.06
N GLU A 54 3.86 14.82 -15.59
CA GLU A 54 4.90 15.38 -16.48
C GLU A 54 5.41 14.32 -17.47
N LEU A 55 5.72 13.11 -17.00
CA LEU A 55 6.15 11.99 -17.86
C LEU A 55 5.08 11.59 -18.89
N SER A 56 3.80 11.62 -18.52
CA SER A 56 2.70 11.36 -19.44
C SER A 56 2.68 12.36 -20.61
N LEU A 57 3.04 13.61 -20.36
CA LEU A 57 3.17 14.64 -21.40
C LEU A 57 4.48 14.48 -22.20
N GLU A 58 5.61 14.26 -21.53
CA GLU A 58 6.94 14.11 -22.17
C GLU A 58 6.99 12.94 -23.16
N PHE A 59 6.34 11.82 -22.84
CA PHE A 59 6.34 10.61 -23.66
C PHE A 59 5.06 10.42 -24.48
N GLU A 60 4.13 11.39 -24.44
CA GLU A 60 2.83 11.35 -25.10
C GLU A 60 2.00 10.08 -24.77
N ILE A 61 2.13 9.57 -23.55
CA ILE A 61 1.40 8.37 -23.08
C ILE A 61 0.16 8.82 -22.30
N PRO A 62 -1.05 8.31 -22.60
CA PRO A 62 -2.24 8.59 -21.79
C PRO A 62 -2.05 8.23 -20.31
N ARG A 63 -2.54 9.09 -19.40
CA ARG A 63 -2.35 8.89 -17.95
C ARG A 63 -2.90 7.55 -17.47
N GLU A 64 -4.03 7.15 -18.02
CA GLU A 64 -4.72 5.90 -17.71
C GLU A 64 -3.90 4.67 -18.12
N ALA A 65 -3.08 4.81 -19.17
CA ALA A 65 -2.14 3.79 -19.60
C ALA A 65 -0.85 3.82 -18.76
N LEU A 66 -0.40 5.00 -18.34
CA LEU A 66 0.85 5.13 -17.58
C LEU A 66 0.70 4.69 -16.12
N PHE A 67 -0.31 5.18 -15.41
CA PHE A 67 -0.45 4.94 -13.97
C PHE A 67 -1.91 4.97 -13.46
N SER A 68 -2.09 4.47 -12.24
CA SER A 68 -3.33 4.62 -11.46
C SER A 68 -3.03 5.00 -10.01
N LYS A 69 -4.04 5.50 -9.29
CA LYS A 69 -3.91 5.80 -7.85
C LYS A 69 -3.43 4.59 -7.03
N LYS A 70 -3.94 3.40 -7.36
CA LYS A 70 -3.55 2.14 -6.71
C LYS A 70 -2.07 1.85 -6.93
N MET A 71 -1.58 2.07 -8.15
CA MET A 71 -0.18 1.81 -8.48
C MET A 71 0.79 2.75 -7.73
N ILE A 72 0.46 4.03 -7.59
CA ILE A 72 1.27 4.99 -6.81
C ILE A 72 1.35 4.53 -5.35
N LYS A 73 0.21 4.15 -4.77
CA LYS A 73 0.15 3.64 -3.41
C LYS A 73 1.01 2.38 -3.24
N GLN A 74 0.89 1.41 -4.13
CA GLN A 74 1.69 0.19 -4.12
C GLN A 74 3.20 0.48 -4.22
N LEU A 75 3.60 1.48 -5.02
CA LEU A 75 5.00 1.87 -5.13
C LEU A 75 5.54 2.44 -3.80
N ILE A 76 4.78 3.31 -3.15
CA ILE A 76 5.20 3.92 -1.87
C ILE A 76 5.21 2.86 -0.76
N GLU A 77 4.18 2.00 -0.70
CA GLU A 77 4.12 0.88 0.25
C GLU A 77 5.32 -0.05 0.09
N TRP A 78 5.65 -0.42 -1.14
CA TRP A 78 6.81 -1.26 -1.45
C TRP A 78 8.14 -0.62 -1.06
N ALA A 79 8.29 0.70 -1.27
CA ALA A 79 9.54 1.40 -0.94
C ALA A 79 9.76 1.60 0.57
N TRP A 80 8.68 1.62 1.37
CA TRP A 80 8.75 1.98 2.79
C TRP A 80 8.47 0.83 3.75
N LEU A 81 7.80 -0.23 3.30
CA LEU A 81 7.61 -1.43 4.09
C LEU A 81 8.70 -2.43 3.69
N ASP A 82 9.62 -2.69 4.62
CA ASP A 82 10.69 -3.70 4.50
C ASP A 82 10.16 -5.14 4.29
N GLU A 83 8.85 -5.32 4.30
CA GLU A 83 8.16 -6.60 4.14
C GLU A 83 7.89 -6.99 2.67
N TYR A 84 8.14 -6.10 1.71
CA TYR A 84 7.94 -6.46 0.30
C TYR A 84 9.17 -7.19 -0.27
N ASP A 85 8.97 -8.48 -0.51
CA ASP A 85 9.92 -9.35 -1.20
C ASP A 85 10.29 -8.81 -2.60
N GLN A 86 11.55 -8.98 -3.00
CA GLN A 86 12.06 -8.58 -4.33
C GLN A 86 11.33 -9.27 -5.48
N THR A 87 10.60 -10.34 -5.18
CA THR A 87 9.76 -11.08 -6.11
C THR A 87 8.49 -10.33 -6.53
N ASN A 88 7.97 -9.41 -5.71
CA ASN A 88 6.73 -8.67 -5.98
C ASN A 88 6.98 -7.17 -6.20
N LEU A 89 7.64 -6.85 -7.31
CA LEU A 89 7.86 -5.47 -7.76
C LEU A 89 6.50 -4.79 -8.10
N PRO A 90 6.28 -3.52 -7.73
CA PRO A 90 5.12 -2.76 -8.17
C PRO A 90 5.07 -2.56 -9.69
N VAL A 91 3.86 -2.53 -10.26
CA VAL A 91 3.67 -2.40 -11.73
C VAL A 91 4.31 -1.14 -12.32
N LEU A 92 4.41 -0.05 -11.56
CA LEU A 92 5.08 1.19 -12.02
C LEU A 92 6.58 1.02 -12.27
N ILE A 93 7.19 -0.01 -11.69
CA ILE A 93 8.61 -0.30 -11.80
C ILE A 93 8.84 -1.65 -12.49
N GLN A 94 7.87 -2.10 -13.29
CA GLN A 94 7.96 -3.30 -14.11
C GLN A 94 8.01 -2.95 -15.60
N SER A 95 8.66 -3.81 -16.38
CA SER A 95 8.70 -3.74 -17.85
C SER A 95 9.17 -2.36 -18.35
N TRP A 96 8.63 -1.89 -19.49
CA TRP A 96 8.98 -0.59 -20.09
C TRP A 96 8.75 0.61 -19.15
N ARG A 97 7.84 0.49 -18.17
CA ARG A 97 7.58 1.58 -17.21
C ARG A 97 8.77 1.80 -16.29
N PHE A 98 9.55 0.76 -15.99
CA PHE A 98 10.75 0.89 -15.17
C PHE A 98 11.69 1.96 -15.73
N ASP A 99 11.95 1.93 -17.03
CA ASP A 99 12.91 2.84 -17.66
C ASP A 99 12.47 4.30 -17.63
N ILE A 100 11.18 4.55 -17.68
CA ILE A 100 10.60 5.90 -17.77
C ILE A 100 10.23 6.43 -16.38
N VAL A 101 9.58 5.60 -15.57
CA VAL A 101 9.02 5.99 -14.27
C VAL A 101 10.07 5.87 -13.17
N TYR A 102 10.71 4.71 -12.99
CA TYR A 102 11.53 4.46 -11.80
C TYR A 102 12.70 5.42 -11.70
N LYS A 103 13.44 5.64 -12.81
CA LYS A 103 14.57 6.58 -12.86
C LYS A 103 14.16 8.01 -12.47
N SER A 104 12.92 8.36 -12.76
CA SER A 104 12.37 9.70 -12.56
C SER A 104 11.83 9.92 -11.14
N VAL A 105 11.25 8.88 -10.52
CA VAL A 105 10.63 8.97 -9.18
C VAL A 105 11.51 8.46 -8.04
N ARG A 106 12.61 7.76 -8.34
CA ARG A 106 13.53 7.21 -7.32
C ARG A 106 14.00 8.24 -6.31
N ASN A 107 14.41 9.42 -6.78
CA ASN A 107 14.87 10.50 -5.90
C ASN A 107 13.78 10.97 -4.92
N ILE A 108 12.51 10.95 -5.34
CA ILE A 108 11.37 11.36 -4.50
C ILE A 108 11.11 10.33 -3.39
N LEU A 109 11.34 9.04 -3.68
CA LEU A 109 11.20 7.94 -2.73
C LEU A 109 12.32 7.94 -1.67
N GLU A 110 13.54 8.34 -2.05
CA GLU A 110 14.70 8.41 -1.15
C GLU A 110 14.73 9.70 -0.30
N GLN A 111 14.17 10.81 -0.79
CA GLN A 111 14.21 12.13 -0.12
C GLN A 111 13.16 12.32 0.98
N ASN A 112 12.09 11.53 0.98
CA ASN A 112 11.03 11.63 1.97
C ASN A 112 11.13 10.47 2.93
#